data_AF-A0A967CNE4-F1
#
_entry.id   AF-A0A967CNE4-F1
#
_cell.length_a   1.000
_cell.length_b   1.000
_cell.length_c   1.000
_cell.angle_alpha   90.00
_cell.angle_beta   90.00
_cell.angle_gamma   90.00
#
_symmetry.space_group_name_H-M   'P 1'
#
loop_
_entity.id
_entity.type
_entity.pdbx_description
1 polymer ?
#
loop_
_entity_poly.entity_id
_entity_poly.type
_entity_poly.pdbx_seq_one_letter_code
_entity_poly.pdbx_strand_id
1 'polypeptide(L)'
;MEKIFIAALAFISIGVFSFWRNKTAKLFNFFLFWFFGFFVLLSFDLFMEAIVFEWLEWNGTDKNDWFFILWWGGVITWFLWGARHLLQKK
;
A
#
# COMPACT_ATOMS: atom_id res chain seq x y z
N MET A 1 -1.48 12.55 5.88
CA MET A 1 -1.55 12.91 4.45
C MET A 1 -0.22 12.77 3.71
N GLU A 2 0.85 13.46 4.13
CA GLU A 2 2.15 13.43 3.41
C GLU A 2 2.73 12.02 3.23
N LYS A 3 2.71 11.18 4.28
CA LYS A 3 3.23 9.80 4.23
C LYS A 3 2.49 8.90 3.23
N ILE A 4 1.18 9.05 3.11
CA ILE A 4 0.34 8.29 2.16
C ILE A 4 0.69 8.71 0.72
N PHE A 5 0.90 10.01 0.49
CA PHE A 5 1.32 10.52 -0.80
C PHE A 5 2.70 9.99 -1.21
N ILE A 6 3.67 10.00 -0.28
CA ILE A 6 5.01 9.42 -0.51
C ILE A 6 4.90 7.93 -0.82
N ALA A 7 4.08 7.18 -0.09
CA ALA A 7 3.85 5.77 -0.36
C ALA A 7 3.29 5.56 -1.78
N ALA A 8 2.24 6.29 -2.16
CA ALA A 8 1.66 6.20 -3.50
C ALA A 8 2.69 6.48 -4.61
N LEU A 9 3.54 7.50 -4.44
CA LEU A 9 4.63 7.79 -5.37
C LEU A 9 5.66 6.65 -5.43
N ALA A 10 5.98 6.02 -4.30
CA ALA A 10 6.87 4.86 -4.27
C ALA A 10 6.28 3.69 -5.06
N PHE A 11 4.99 3.37 -4.92
CA PHE A 11 4.34 2.33 -5.72
C PHE A 11 4.39 2.68 -7.23
N ILE A 12 4.05 3.91 -7.60
CA ILE A 12 4.05 4.34 -9.01
C ILE A 12 5.46 4.27 -9.61
N SER A 13 6.46 4.80 -8.90
CA SER A 13 7.84 4.83 -9.40
C SER A 13 8.41 3.43 -9.66
N ILE A 14 8.16 2.47 -8.77
CA ILE A 14 8.54 1.06 -8.98
C ILE A 14 7.79 0.46 -10.18
N GLY A 15 6.50 0.73 -10.30
CA GLY A 15 5.69 0.29 -11.44
C GLY A 15 6.22 0.80 -12.77
N VAL A 16 6.46 2.11 -12.87
CA VAL A 16 6.99 2.78 -14.07
C VAL A 16 8.39 2.27 -14.41
N PHE A 17 9.28 2.17 -13.43
CA PHE A 17 10.63 1.65 -13.63
C PHE A 17 10.61 0.20 -14.12
N SER A 18 9.76 -0.63 -13.51
CA SER A 18 9.57 -2.02 -13.90
C SER A 18 9.06 -2.15 -15.34
N PHE A 19 8.04 -1.35 -15.70
CA PHE A 19 7.47 -1.34 -17.05
C PHE A 19 8.44 -0.84 -18.11
N TRP A 20 9.21 0.21 -17.81
CA TRP A 20 10.27 0.71 -18.68
C TRP A 20 11.31 -0.38 -18.98
N ARG A 21 11.66 -1.18 -17.97
CA ARG A 21 12.62 -2.29 -18.09
C ARG A 21 12.05 -3.48 -18.87
N ASN A 22 10.76 -3.79 -18.73
CA ASN A 22 10.18 -5.01 -19.28
C ASN A 22 8.73 -4.80 -19.74
N LYS A 23 8.53 -4.57 -21.04
CA LYS A 23 7.25 -4.15 -21.64
C LYS A 23 6.30 -5.31 -21.90
N THR A 24 5.97 -6.09 -20.88
CA THR A 24 5.06 -7.24 -21.02
C THR A 24 3.69 -6.96 -20.41
N ALA A 25 2.63 -7.43 -21.07
CA ALA A 25 1.26 -7.32 -20.57
C ALA A 25 1.07 -8.00 -19.19
N LYS A 26 1.79 -9.12 -18.97
CA LYS A 26 1.76 -9.83 -17.69
C LYS A 26 2.30 -8.97 -16.53
N LEU A 27 3.38 -8.25 -16.77
CA LEU A 27 3.96 -7.33 -15.78
C LEU A 27 3.01 -6.16 -15.53
N PHE A 28 2.41 -5.60 -16.58
CA PHE A 28 1.44 -4.51 -16.44
C PHE A 28 0.22 -4.93 -15.61
N ASN A 29 -0.36 -6.09 -15.89
CA ASN A 29 -1.48 -6.63 -15.11
C ASN A 29 -1.09 -6.87 -13.64
N PHE A 30 0.12 -7.37 -13.39
CA PHE A 30 0.61 -7.54 -12.02
C PHE A 30 0.84 -6.20 -11.31
N PHE A 31 1.40 -5.20 -12.01
CA PHE A 31 1.53 -3.84 -11.47
C PHE A 31 0.17 -3.27 -11.08
N LEU A 32 -0.85 -3.40 -11.94
CA LEU A 32 -2.20 -2.96 -11.61
C LEU A 32 -2.74 -3.68 -10.37
N PHE A 33 -2.63 -5.01 -10.31
CA PHE A 33 -3.05 -5.77 -9.12
C PHE A 33 -2.35 -5.28 -7.84
N TRP A 34 -1.03 -5.10 -7.91
CA TRP A 34 -0.23 -4.66 -6.77
C TRP A 34 -0.55 -3.21 -6.34
N PHE A 35 -0.72 -2.31 -7.31
CA PHE A 35 -1.08 -0.91 -7.08
C PHE A 35 -2.51 -0.76 -6.55
N PHE A 36 -3.48 -1.49 -7.11
CA PHE A 36 -4.85 -1.52 -6.58
C PHE A 36 -4.93 -2.18 -5.20
N GLY A 37 -4.06 -3.16 -4.91
CA GLY A 37 -3.92 -3.71 -3.56
C GLY A 37 -3.56 -2.64 -2.52
N PHE A 38 -2.77 -1.63 -2.88
CA PHE A 38 -2.51 -0.49 -1.99
C PHE A 38 -3.77 0.34 -1.72
N PHE A 39 -4.64 0.55 -2.71
CA PHE A 39 -5.93 1.23 -2.49
C PHE A 39 -6.88 0.43 -1.60
N VAL A 40 -6.84 -0.91 -1.66
CA VAL A 40 -7.61 -1.75 -0.73
C VAL A 40 -7.09 -1.53 0.70
N LEU A 41 -5.78 -1.52 0.91
CA LEU A 41 -5.18 -1.22 2.22
C LEU A 41 -5.53 0.20 2.70
N LEU A 42 -5.49 1.19 1.82
CA LEU A 42 -5.89 2.57 2.12
C LEU A 42 -7.37 2.67 2.46
N SER A 43 -8.24 1.96 1.73
CA SER A 43 -9.68 1.96 2.02
C SER A 43 -9.96 1.32 3.38
N PHE A 44 -9.21 0.27 3.73
CA PHE A 44 -9.29 -0.36 5.05
C PHE A 44 -8.85 0.60 6.18
N ASP A 45 -7.76 1.34 5.98
CA ASP A 45 -7.30 2.40 6.91
C ASP A 45 -8.40 3.44 7.15
N LEU A 46 -8.94 4.01 6.06
CA LEU A 46 -10.00 5.02 6.12
C LEU A 46 -11.28 4.47 6.75
N PHE A 47 -11.64 3.22 6.49
CA PHE A 47 -12.78 2.56 7.12
C PHE A 47 -12.58 2.39 8.62
N MET A 48 -11.39 1.96 9.04
CA MET A 48 -11.06 1.81 10.45
C MET A 48 -11.10 3.16 11.17
N GLU A 49 -10.52 4.21 10.57
CA GLU A 49 -10.50 5.55 11.12
C GLU A 49 -11.91 6.18 11.20
N ALA A 50 -12.66 6.13 10.11
CA ALA A 50 -13.93 6.84 10.01
C ALA A 50 -15.10 6.14 10.71
N ILE A 51 -15.03 4.83 10.93
CA ILE A 51 -16.16 4.06 11.48
C ILE A 51 -15.74 3.32 12.74
N VAL A 52 -14.70 2.49 12.67
CA VAL A 52 -14.38 1.57 13.77
C VAL A 52 -13.81 2.32 14.97
N PHE A 53 -12.93 3.30 14.77
CA PHE A 53 -12.34 4.07 15.87
C PHE A 53 -13.35 4.98 16.54
N GLU A 54 -14.29 5.54 15.78
CA GLU A 54 -15.40 6.29 16.34
C GLU A 54 -16.30 5.37 17.17
N TRP A 55 -16.69 4.22 16.61
CA TRP A 55 -17.57 3.28 17.30
C TRP A 55 -16.97 2.68 18.58
N LEU A 56 -15.65 2.46 18.61
CA LEU A 56 -14.94 1.89 19.75
C LEU A 56 -14.34 2.93 20.70
N GLU A 57 -14.51 4.22 20.41
CA GLU A 57 -13.87 5.33 21.14
C GLU A 57 -12.33 5.21 21.21
N TRP A 58 -11.69 4.74 20.12
CA TRP A 58 -10.24 4.56 20.06
C TRP A 58 -9.50 5.83 19.61
N ASN A 59 -10.22 6.84 19.12
CA ASN A 59 -9.66 8.12 18.72
C ASN A 59 -8.89 8.79 19.87
N GLY A 60 -7.61 9.08 19.64
CA GLY A 60 -6.73 9.70 20.65
C GLY A 60 -6.21 8.73 21.72
N THR A 61 -6.38 7.42 21.55
CA THR A 61 -5.83 6.39 22.45
C THR A 61 -4.60 5.72 21.84
N ASP A 62 -3.74 5.12 22.67
CA ASP A 62 -2.59 4.33 22.19
C ASP A 62 -2.99 3.18 21.26
N LYS A 63 -4.24 2.70 21.33
CA LYS A 63 -4.74 1.62 20.43
C LYS A 63 -4.77 2.07 18.97
N ASN A 64 -5.10 3.35 18.74
CA ASN A 64 -5.06 3.97 17.41
C ASN A 64 -3.63 3.97 16.86
N ASP A 65 -2.67 4.38 17.68
CA ASP A 65 -1.25 4.43 17.30
C ASP A 65 -0.72 3.04 16.95
N TRP A 66 -1.05 2.02 17.76
CA TRP A 66 -0.71 0.63 17.48
C TRP A 66 -1.32 0.12 16.17
N PHE A 67 -2.57 0.47 15.89
CA PHE A 67 -3.19 0.14 14.61
C PHE A 67 -2.41 0.74 13.44
N PHE A 68 -2.07 2.03 13.49
CA PHE A 68 -1.33 2.66 12.40
C PHE A 68 0.04 2.03 12.20
N ILE A 69 0.75 1.67 13.26
CA ILE A 69 2.03 0.95 13.17
C ILE A 69 1.85 -0.39 12.44
N LEU A 70 0.84 -1.18 12.84
CA LEU A 70 0.55 -2.47 12.22
C LEU A 70 0.14 -2.32 10.76
N TRP A 71 -0.71 -1.34 10.46
CA TRP A 71 -1.15 -1.04 9.11
C TRP A 71 0.02 -0.67 8.21
N TRP A 72 0.91 0.23 8.66
CA TRP A 72 2.13 0.58 7.93
C TRP A 72 3.05 -0.63 7.73
N GLY A 73 3.15 -1.52 8.71
CA GLY A 73 3.84 -2.81 8.57
C GLY A 73 3.25 -3.65 7.43
N GLY A 74 1.93 -3.70 7.32
CA GLY A 74 1.20 -4.33 6.22
C GLY A 74 1.50 -3.68 4.87
N VAL A 75 1.45 -2.35 4.79
CA VAL A 75 1.77 -1.57 3.58
C VAL A 75 3.20 -1.84 3.11
N ILE A 76 4.18 -1.79 4.00
CA ILE A 76 5.59 -2.05 3.67
C ILE A 76 5.76 -3.49 3.19
N THR A 77 5.13 -4.46 3.86
CA THR A 77 5.22 -5.87 3.47
C THR A 77 4.63 -6.10 2.06
N TRP A 78 3.45 -5.52 1.79
CA TRP A 78 2.81 -5.56 0.47
C TRP A 78 3.68 -4.89 -0.60
N PHE A 79 4.24 -3.73 -0.28
CA PHE A 79 5.15 -3.00 -1.16
C PHE A 79 6.38 -3.84 -1.53
N LEU A 80 7.12 -4.35 -0.54
CA LEU A 80 8.35 -5.12 -0.76
C LEU A 80 8.07 -6.41 -1.53
N TRP A 81 6.98 -7.11 -1.20
CA TRP A 81 6.59 -8.33 -1.89
C TRP A 81 6.32 -8.06 -3.39
N GLY A 82 5.49 -7.07 -3.72
CA GLY A 82 5.20 -6.78 -5.13
C GLY A 82 6.37 -6.16 -5.88
N ALA A 83 7.16 -5.29 -5.23
CA ALA A 83 8.38 -4.75 -5.80
C ALA A 83 9.36 -5.86 -6.19
N ARG A 84 9.55 -6.87 -5.32
CA ARG A 84 10.38 -8.04 -5.64
C ARG A 84 9.88 -8.77 -6.88
N HIS A 85 8.58 -9.00 -7.02
CA HIS A 85 8.01 -9.69 -8.18
C HIS A 85 8.10 -8.87 -9.48
N LEU A 86 7.94 -7.54 -9.39
CA LEU A 86 8.10 -6.63 -10.52
C LEU A 86 9.57 -6.52 -10.97
N LEU A 87 10.50 -6.50 -10.01
CA LEU A 87 11.93 -6.29 -10.27
C LEU A 87 12.71 -7.57 -10.52
N GLN A 88 12.19 -8.75 -10.18
CA GLN A 88 12.81 -10.02 -10.59
C GLN A 88 12.83 -10.11 -12.12
N LYS A 89 14.03 -10.29 -12.68
CA LYS A 89 14.15 -10.74 -14.07
C LYS A 89 13.84 -12.23 -14.08
N LYS A 90 12.92 -12.65 -14.95
CA LYS A 90 12.87 -14.04 -15.39
C LYS A 90 13.96 -14.28 -16.41
#